data_AF-Q97XZ5-F1
#
_entry.id   AF-Q97XZ5-F1
#
_cell.length_a   1.000
_cell.length_b   1.000
_cell.length_c   1.000
_cell.angle_alpha   90.00
_cell.angle_beta   90.00
_cell.angle_gamma   90.00
#
_symmetry.space_group_name_H-M   'P 1'
#
loop_
_entity.id
_entity.type
_entity.pdbx_description
1 polymer ?
#
loop_
_entity_poly.entity_id
_entity_poly.type
_entity_poly.pdbx_seq_one_letter_code
_entity_poly.pdbx_strand_id
1 'polypeptide(L)'
;MEKLFIIRTFRKREKGGKTNYRSLKKVYFIDPFFFRVMKIYSVGKDVDDNEIPLIIEGIVGEHLAREYKEVGYLHFKSGKEVDFSVGNVKVEVKWREKERKRYNNVNYVLTIDEFKKSDEQLTLPVSIFLYLISSNKTFYELT
;
A
#
# COMPACT_ATOMS: atom_id res chain seq x y z
N MET A 1 -0.29 -17.74 10.83
CA MET A 1 -1.30 -16.94 10.11
C MET A 1 -0.92 -16.65 8.66
N GLU A 2 0.33 -16.33 8.32
CA GLU A 2 0.72 -16.12 6.90
C GLU A 2 0.50 -17.38 6.03
N LYS A 3 0.81 -18.57 6.57
CA LYS A 3 0.49 -19.87 5.95
C LYS A 3 -1.01 -20.19 5.88
N LEU A 4 -1.84 -19.45 6.61
CA LEU A 4 -3.31 -19.55 6.57
C LEU A 4 -3.91 -18.53 5.59
N PHE A 5 -3.08 -17.74 4.90
CA PHE A 5 -3.52 -16.68 3.99
C PHE A 5 -4.44 -15.64 4.67
N ILE A 6 -4.18 -15.30 5.93
CA ILE A 6 -4.99 -14.30 6.67
C ILE A 6 -4.25 -12.96 6.79
N ILE A 7 -2.91 -13.01 6.83
CA ILE A 7 -2.05 -11.83 7.00
C ILE A 7 -1.00 -11.76 5.89
N ARG A 8 -0.60 -10.52 5.58
CA ARG A 8 0.51 -10.20 4.69
C ARG A 8 1.62 -9.51 5.47
N THR A 9 2.86 -9.93 5.22
CA THR A 9 4.06 -9.33 5.82
C THR A 9 4.89 -8.60 4.78
N PHE A 10 5.15 -7.32 4.99
CA PHE A 10 6.10 -6.54 4.20
C PHE A 10 7.36 -6.27 5.01
N ARG A 11 8.51 -6.53 4.40
CA ARG A 11 9.83 -6.30 5.01
C ARG A 11 10.47 -5.06 4.40
N LYS A 12 11.37 -4.44 5.18
CA LYS A 12 12.17 -3.32 4.71
C LYS A 12 13.05 -3.77 3.54
N ARG A 13 13.11 -2.96 2.49
CA ARG A 13 14.05 -3.10 1.38
C ARG A 13 15.19 -2.09 1.56
N GLU A 14 16.42 -2.58 1.41
CA GLU A 14 17.63 -1.74 1.42
C GLU A 14 17.97 -1.28 0.00
N LYS A 15 18.86 -0.28 -0.10
CA LYS A 15 19.43 0.13 -1.39
C LYS A 15 20.04 -1.09 -2.09
N GLY A 16 19.71 -1.29 -3.37
CA GLY A 16 20.12 -2.46 -4.15
C GLY A 16 19.19 -3.67 -4.04
N GLY A 17 17.98 -3.51 -3.50
CA GLY A 17 16.93 -4.55 -3.54
C GLY A 17 17.13 -5.69 -2.54
N LYS A 18 18.01 -5.52 -1.54
CA LYS A 18 18.18 -6.55 -0.50
C LYS A 18 17.09 -6.42 0.56
N THR A 19 16.47 -7.53 0.93
CA THR A 19 15.51 -7.56 2.04
C THR A 19 16.24 -7.52 3.37
N ASN A 20 15.86 -6.60 4.25
CA ASN A 20 16.35 -6.55 5.63
C ASN A 20 15.45 -7.39 6.55
N TYR A 21 16.00 -8.48 7.08
CA TYR A 21 15.28 -9.39 7.97
C TYR A 21 15.33 -9.00 9.45
N ARG A 22 16.18 -8.03 9.82
CA ARG A 22 16.37 -7.57 11.19
C ARG A 22 15.53 -6.33 11.54
N SER A 23 15.12 -5.57 10.51
CA SER A 23 14.21 -4.44 10.70
C SER A 23 12.80 -4.89 11.07
N LEU A 24 12.01 -3.95 11.59
CA LEU A 24 10.58 -4.12 11.79
C LEU A 24 9.89 -4.51 10.47
N LYS A 25 8.68 -5.04 10.60
CA LYS A 25 7.87 -5.47 9.46
C LYS A 25 6.55 -4.74 9.53
N LYS A 26 6.00 -4.39 8.38
CA LYS A 26 4.59 -3.99 8.30
C LYS A 26 3.76 -5.25 8.13
N VAL A 27 2.70 -5.39 8.91
CA VAL A 27 1.81 -6.57 8.90
C VAL A 27 0.39 -6.09 8.77
N TYR A 28 -0.31 -6.60 7.76
CA TYR A 28 -1.70 -6.27 7.49
C TYR A 28 -2.53 -7.54 7.39
N PHE A 29 -3.83 -7.43 7.69
CA PHE A 29 -4.78 -8.43 7.26
C PHE A 29 -4.98 -8.33 5.75
N ILE A 30 -5.08 -9.47 5.07
CA ILE A 30 -5.27 -9.49 3.62
C ILE A 30 -6.68 -9.02 3.21
N ASP A 31 -7.63 -9.07 4.14
CA ASP A 31 -9.02 -8.68 3.95
C ASP A 31 -9.47 -7.80 5.14
N PRO A 32 -10.06 -6.63 4.89
CA PRO A 32 -10.62 -5.76 5.94
C PRO A 32 -11.61 -6.44 6.87
N PHE A 33 -12.37 -7.42 6.38
CA PHE A 33 -13.30 -8.22 7.18
C PHE A 33 -12.58 -8.96 8.30
N PHE A 34 -11.43 -9.59 8.01
CA PHE A 34 -10.66 -10.28 9.05
C PHE A 34 -10.18 -9.32 10.13
N PHE A 35 -9.72 -8.12 9.76
CA PHE A 35 -9.34 -7.11 10.74
C PHE A 35 -10.53 -6.74 11.64
N ARG A 36 -11.70 -6.44 11.04
CA ARG A 36 -12.92 -6.08 11.77
C ARG A 36 -13.37 -7.18 12.74
N VAL A 37 -13.45 -8.42 12.28
CA VAL A 37 -13.83 -9.57 13.11
C VAL A 37 -12.86 -9.75 14.27
N MET A 38 -11.56 -9.69 14.00
CA MET A 38 -10.54 -9.84 15.03
C MET A 38 -10.57 -8.68 16.03
N LYS A 39 -10.84 -7.45 15.59
CA LYS A 39 -11.00 -6.28 16.47
C LYS A 39 -12.19 -6.45 17.40
N ILE A 40 -13.37 -6.78 16.86
CA ILE A 40 -14.57 -7.02 17.67
C ILE A 40 -14.32 -8.16 18.66
N TYR A 41 -13.74 -9.26 18.21
CA TYR A 41 -13.47 -10.42 19.07
C TYR A 41 -12.45 -10.11 20.19
N SER A 42 -11.42 -9.34 19.89
CA SER A 42 -10.29 -9.13 20.81
C SER A 42 -10.50 -7.96 21.76
N VAL A 43 -11.18 -6.89 21.32
CA VAL A 43 -11.36 -5.66 22.11
C VAL A 43 -12.82 -5.20 22.25
N GLY A 44 -13.79 -5.93 21.67
CA GLY A 44 -15.21 -5.61 21.80
C GLY A 44 -15.64 -4.33 21.08
N LYS A 45 -14.84 -3.83 20.14
CA LYS A 45 -15.07 -2.56 19.42
C LYS A 45 -15.03 -2.77 17.92
N ASP A 46 -15.85 -2.00 17.21
CA ASP A 46 -15.81 -1.94 15.74
C ASP A 46 -14.64 -1.06 15.24
N VAL A 47 -14.39 -1.07 13.94
CA VAL A 47 -13.37 -0.25 13.27
C VAL A 47 -13.69 1.24 13.47
N ASP A 48 -12.66 2.01 13.82
CA ASP A 48 -12.78 3.46 13.97
C ASP A 48 -12.05 4.21 12.85
N ASP A 49 -12.33 5.52 12.73
CA ASP A 49 -11.80 6.32 11.64
C ASP A 49 -10.27 6.30 11.59
N ASN A 50 -9.57 6.15 12.72
CA ASN A 50 -8.10 6.21 12.78
C ASN A 50 -7.45 4.96 12.20
N GLU A 51 -8.20 3.87 12.11
CA GLU A 51 -7.72 2.60 11.55
C GLU A 51 -8.01 2.50 10.05
N ILE A 52 -8.99 3.24 9.53
CA ILE A 52 -9.33 3.24 8.10
C ILE A 52 -8.09 3.49 7.22
N PRO A 53 -7.23 4.49 7.48
CA PRO A 53 -6.01 4.70 6.69
C PRO A 53 -5.09 3.47 6.65
N LEU A 54 -4.92 2.78 7.78
CA LEU A 54 -4.05 1.60 7.89
C LEU A 54 -4.67 0.39 7.16
N ILE A 55 -5.99 0.27 7.19
CA ILE A 55 -6.72 -0.75 6.42
C ILE A 55 -6.54 -0.50 4.92
N ILE A 56 -6.73 0.75 4.46
CA ILE A 56 -6.54 1.12 3.05
C ILE A 56 -5.09 0.89 2.61
N GLU A 57 -4.10 1.26 3.43
CA GLU A 57 -2.70 0.96 3.18
C GLU A 57 -2.46 -0.55 3.02
N GLY A 58 -3.05 -1.37 3.90
CA GLY A 58 -3.02 -2.83 3.81
C GLY A 58 -3.64 -3.38 2.53
N ILE A 59 -4.79 -2.82 2.08
CA ILE A 59 -5.44 -3.18 0.81
C ILE A 59 -4.50 -2.88 -0.37
N VAL A 60 -3.87 -1.70 -0.40
CA VAL A 60 -2.90 -1.32 -1.44
C VAL A 60 -1.73 -2.28 -1.44
N GLY A 61 -1.13 -2.53 -0.28
CA GLY A 61 -0.03 -3.47 -0.14
C GLY A 61 -0.38 -4.86 -0.65
N GLU A 62 -1.54 -5.39 -0.27
CA GLU A 62 -2.00 -6.71 -0.70
C GLU A 62 -2.19 -6.79 -2.23
N HIS A 63 -2.80 -5.79 -2.86
CA HIS A 63 -2.93 -5.78 -4.32
C HIS A 63 -1.56 -5.73 -5.01
N LEU A 64 -0.64 -4.89 -4.52
CA LEU A 64 0.73 -4.87 -5.03
C LEU A 64 1.42 -6.23 -4.88
N ALA A 65 1.24 -6.90 -3.75
CA ALA A 65 1.86 -8.20 -3.47
C ALA A 65 1.29 -9.36 -4.30
N ARG A 66 0.06 -9.21 -4.82
CA ARG A 66 -0.56 -10.18 -5.74
C ARG A 66 0.01 -10.04 -7.15
N GLU A 67 0.17 -8.81 -7.62
CA GLU A 67 0.58 -8.52 -9.00
C GLU A 67 2.11 -8.54 -9.19
N TYR A 68 2.87 -8.16 -8.15
CA TYR A 68 4.31 -7.98 -8.26
C TYR A 68 5.09 -8.81 -7.25
N LYS A 69 6.28 -9.26 -7.67
CA LYS A 69 7.25 -9.88 -6.77
C LYS A 69 8.02 -8.81 -6.00
N GLU A 70 8.53 -9.20 -4.84
CA GLU A 70 9.46 -8.40 -4.03
C GLU A 70 8.92 -7.05 -3.51
N VAL A 71 7.63 -6.98 -3.23
CA VAL A 71 7.04 -5.82 -2.56
C VAL A 71 7.56 -5.69 -1.13
N GLY A 72 7.94 -4.48 -0.75
CA GLY A 72 8.35 -4.15 0.61
C GLY A 72 8.23 -2.66 0.86
N TYR A 73 8.73 -2.18 1.99
CA TYR A 73 8.70 -0.74 2.31
C TYR A 73 10.13 -0.17 2.37
N LEU A 74 10.27 1.15 2.24
CA LEU A 74 11.56 1.83 2.33
C LEU A 74 11.59 2.73 3.55
N HIS A 75 12.68 2.64 4.31
CA HIS A 75 12.95 3.56 5.41
C HIS A 75 14.31 4.22 5.21
N PHE A 76 14.31 5.54 5.03
CA PHE A 76 15.50 6.33 4.76
C PHE A 76 16.17 6.79 6.05
N LYS A 77 17.49 7.01 6.01
CA LYS A 77 18.26 7.51 7.17
C LYS A 77 17.76 8.87 7.70
N SER A 78 17.03 9.62 6.89
CA SER A 78 16.37 10.88 7.28
C SER A 78 15.11 10.69 8.14
N GLY A 79 14.77 9.45 8.51
CA GLY A 79 13.54 9.11 9.23
C GLY A 79 12.28 9.08 8.34
N LYS A 80 12.41 9.38 7.04
CA LYS A 80 11.30 9.28 6.10
C LYS A 80 11.05 7.82 5.74
N GLU A 81 9.78 7.44 5.75
CA GLU A 81 9.30 6.14 5.30
C GLU A 81 8.50 6.32 4.02
N VAL A 82 8.54 5.31 3.15
CA VAL A 82 7.63 5.18 2.01
C VAL A 82 6.88 3.89 2.20
N ASP A 83 5.55 3.96 2.06
CA ASP A 83 4.67 2.86 2.45
C ASP A 83 4.97 1.57 1.71
N PHE A 84 5.12 1.65 0.39
CA PHE A 84 5.46 0.51 -0.45
C PHE A 84 6.47 0.84 -1.54
N SER A 85 7.21 -0.18 -1.95
CA SER A 85 8.19 -0.18 -3.02
C SER A 85 8.10 -1.48 -3.81
N VAL A 86 8.12 -1.33 -5.14
CA VAL A 86 8.12 -2.42 -6.11
C VAL A 86 9.22 -2.11 -7.13
N GLY A 87 10.35 -2.81 -7.01
CA GLY A 87 11.56 -2.46 -7.77
C GLY A 87 11.99 -1.01 -7.50
N ASN A 88 11.96 -0.16 -8.53
CA ASN A 88 12.28 1.27 -8.43
C ASN A 88 11.04 2.16 -8.20
N VAL A 89 9.84 1.60 -8.28
CA VAL A 89 8.58 2.32 -8.10
C VAL A 89 8.28 2.44 -6.61
N LYS A 90 7.91 3.65 -6.18
CA LYS A 90 7.59 3.99 -4.80
C LYS A 90 6.17 4.52 -4.71
N VAL A 91 5.40 3.96 -3.78
CA VAL A 91 3.97 4.21 -3.61
C VAL A 91 3.73 4.66 -2.17
N GLU A 92 3.04 5.77 -2.01
CA GLU A 92 2.66 6.37 -0.72
C GLU A 92 1.13 6.46 -0.64
N VAL A 93 0.55 6.14 0.51
CA VAL A 93 -0.91 6.20 0.73
C VAL A 93 -1.27 7.38 1.64
N LYS A 94 -2.16 8.25 1.17
CA LYS A 94 -2.63 9.46 1.88
C LYS A 94 -4.16 9.53 1.87
N TRP A 95 -4.77 8.77 2.78
CA TRP A 95 -6.23 8.67 2.87
C TRP A 95 -6.94 9.89 3.46
N ARG A 96 -6.34 10.55 4.47
CA ARG A 96 -6.96 11.65 5.23
C ARG A 96 -6.45 13.05 4.89
N GLU A 97 -5.33 13.14 4.19
CA GLU A 97 -4.70 14.42 3.87
C GLU A 97 -5.11 14.84 2.46
N LYS A 98 -5.71 16.03 2.32
CA LYS A 98 -5.71 16.72 1.02
C LYS A 98 -4.26 16.96 0.63
N GLU A 99 -3.84 16.57 -0.57
CA GLU A 99 -2.44 16.60 -0.94
C GLU A 99 -1.97 18.05 -1.08
N ARG A 100 -1.30 18.57 -0.03
CA ARG A 100 -0.75 19.94 -0.04
C ARG A 100 0.74 19.98 -0.37
N LYS A 101 1.44 18.84 -0.39
CA LYS A 101 2.90 18.77 -0.51
C LYS A 101 3.33 17.70 -1.51
N ARG A 102 4.33 18.03 -2.34
CA ARG A 102 5.05 17.06 -3.17
C ARG A 102 5.88 16.14 -2.26
N TYR A 103 5.72 14.83 -2.43
CA TYR A 103 6.53 13.85 -1.70
C TYR A 103 7.79 13.55 -2.50
N ASN A 104 8.94 14.05 -2.04
CA ASN A 104 10.21 13.80 -2.71
C ASN A 104 10.51 12.30 -2.75
N ASN A 105 10.98 11.82 -3.90
CA ASN A 105 11.32 10.41 -4.14
C ASN A 105 10.14 9.45 -4.00
N VAL A 106 8.93 9.85 -4.38
CA VAL A 106 7.74 8.98 -4.47
C VAL A 106 7.14 9.11 -5.87
N ASN A 107 6.84 7.98 -6.52
CA ASN A 107 6.31 7.96 -7.88
C ASN A 107 4.77 8.06 -7.89
N TYR A 108 4.11 7.36 -6.98
CA TYR A 108 2.65 7.35 -6.87
C TYR A 108 2.23 7.80 -5.48
N VAL A 109 1.33 8.79 -5.42
CA VAL A 109 0.65 9.19 -4.18
C VAL A 109 -0.82 8.83 -4.32
N LEU A 110 -1.30 7.95 -3.44
CA LEU A 110 -2.65 7.43 -3.51
C LEU A 110 -3.55 8.16 -2.53
N THR A 111 -4.56 8.85 -3.05
CA THR A 111 -5.50 9.65 -2.26
C THR A 111 -6.90 9.06 -2.33
N ILE A 112 -7.88 9.69 -1.67
CA ILE A 112 -9.26 9.27 -1.76
C ILE A 112 -9.89 9.62 -3.12
N ASP A 113 -9.64 10.82 -3.64
CA ASP A 113 -10.36 11.37 -4.79
C ASP A 113 -9.54 12.32 -5.69
N GLU A 114 -8.26 12.58 -5.39
CA GLU A 114 -7.46 13.55 -6.13
C GLU A 114 -6.71 12.90 -7.31
N PHE A 115 -6.78 13.55 -8.48
CA PHE A 115 -5.99 13.19 -9.66
C PHE A 115 -5.08 14.36 -10.04
N LYS A 116 -3.77 14.14 -10.06
CA LYS A 116 -2.78 15.16 -10.42
C LYS A 116 -1.54 14.52 -11.02
N LYS A 117 -1.08 15.03 -12.17
CA LYS A 117 0.17 14.58 -12.81
C LYS A 117 1.22 15.67 -12.73
N SER A 118 2.43 15.29 -12.31
CA SER A 118 3.66 16.07 -12.42
C SER A 118 4.71 15.25 -13.17
N ASP A 119 5.85 15.85 -13.50
CA ASP A 119 6.90 15.18 -14.30
C ASP A 119 7.49 13.93 -13.62
N GLU A 120 7.49 13.89 -12.28
CA GLU A 120 8.13 12.80 -11.50
C GLU A 120 7.16 12.02 -10.59
N GLN A 121 5.94 12.53 -10.40
CA GLN A 121 4.96 12.02 -9.44
C GLN A 121 3.54 12.10 -10.00
N LEU A 122 2.79 11.01 -9.83
CA LEU A 122 1.39 10.89 -10.21
C LEU A 122 0.55 10.65 -8.95
N THR A 123 -0.37 11.55 -8.69
CA THR A 123 -1.38 11.43 -7.63
C THR A 123 -2.65 10.87 -8.23
N LEU A 124 -3.19 9.79 -7.64
CA LEU A 124 -4.39 9.10 -8.12
C LEU A 124 -5.29 8.72 -6.94
N PRO A 125 -6.61 8.61 -7.16
CA PRO A 125 -7.47 7.91 -6.22
C PRO A 125 -7.03 6.45 -6.06
N VAL A 126 -7.06 5.94 -4.83
CA VAL A 126 -6.73 4.53 -4.51
C VAL A 126 -7.53 3.59 -5.42
N SER A 127 -8.82 3.82 -5.60
CA SER A 127 -9.70 2.99 -6.44
C SER A 127 -9.21 2.86 -7.88
N ILE A 128 -8.78 3.96 -8.50
CA ILE A 128 -8.26 3.97 -9.87
C ILE A 128 -6.90 3.26 -9.93
N PHE A 129 -6.03 3.49 -8.94
CA PHE A 129 -4.75 2.79 -8.89
C PHE A 129 -4.92 1.28 -8.78
N LEU A 130 -5.76 0.81 -7.85
CA LEU A 130 -6.06 -0.60 -7.67
C LEU A 130 -6.63 -1.23 -8.94
N TYR A 131 -7.54 -0.51 -9.63
CA TYR A 131 -8.07 -0.94 -10.91
C TYR A 131 -6.96 -1.13 -11.97
N LEU A 132 -6.05 -0.16 -12.09
CA LEU A 132 -4.97 -0.20 -13.09
C LEU A 132 -3.97 -1.32 -12.84
N ILE A 133 -3.62 -1.61 -11.58
CA ILE A 133 -2.63 -2.66 -11.28
C ILE A 133 -3.20 -4.08 -11.40
N SER A 134 -4.51 -4.27 -11.14
CA SER A 134 -5.15 -5.59 -11.21
C SER A 134 -5.61 -5.99 -12.62
N SER A 135 -5.36 -5.16 -13.63
CA SER A 135 -5.86 -5.35 -14.98
C SER A 135 -4.84 -6.02 -15.89
N ASN A 136 -4.89 -7.36 -15.99
CA ASN A 136 -4.43 -8.07 -17.21
C ASN A 136 -5.49 -7.98 -18.34
N LYS A 137 -6.20 -6.85 -18.50
CA LYS A 137 -7.39 -6.77 -19.37
C LYS A 137 -7.29 -5.69 -20.44
N THR A 138 -7.17 -6.18 -21.68
CA THR A 138 -7.81 -5.65 -22.88
C THR A 138 -9.24 -5.23 -22.56
N PHE A 139 -9.60 -3.97 -22.82
CA PHE A 139 -10.94 -3.48 -22.51
C PHE A 139 -12.02 -4.16 -23.37
N TYR A 140 -11.71 -4.55 -24.61
CA TYR A 140 -12.36 -5.57 -25.47
C TYR A 140 -11.34 -5.93 -26.59
N GLU A 141 -11.49 -7.07 -27.28
CA GLU A 141 -10.92 -7.22 -28.64
C GLU A 141 -11.87 -6.55 -29.64
N LEU A 142 -11.35 -5.66 -30.49
CA LEU A 142 -12.08 -5.17 -31.65
C LEU A 142 -12.05 -6.27 -32.70
N THR A 143 -13.07 -7.14 -32.70
CA THR A 143 -13.49 -7.88 -33.90
C THR A 143 -13.93 -6.92 -34.99
#